data_AF-A0A0E4BVD2-F1
#
_entry.id   AF-A0A0E4BVD2-F1
#
_cell.length_a   1.000
_cell.length_b   1.000
_cell.length_c   1.000
_cell.angle_alpha   90.00
_cell.angle_beta   90.00
_cell.angle_gamma   90.00
#
_symmetry.space_group_name_H-M   'P 1'
#
loop_
_entity.id
_entity.type
_entity.pdbx_description
1 polymer ?
#
loop_
_entity_poly.entity_id
_entity_poly.type
_entity_poly.pdbx_seq_one_letter_code
_entity_poly.pdbx_strand_id
1 'polypeptide(L)' 'MAHRKDNVAFVKDLMTHSRYGALTQLFVIDALSKWADKISSVEPQAVDSPMISGEAWVGVAKEIKDKIDGRLS' A
#
# COMPACT_ATOMS: atom_id res chain seq x y z
N MET A 1 -15.03 9.68 -23.47
CA MET A 1 -15.00 9.07 -22.12
C MET A 1 -13.55 9.04 -21.65
N ALA A 2 -13.25 9.55 -20.46
CA ALA A 2 -11.88 9.50 -19.95
C ALA A 2 -11.46 8.03 -19.76
N HIS A 3 -10.37 7.61 -20.38
CA HIS A 3 -9.81 6.28 -20.16
C HIS A 3 -9.33 6.20 -18.71
N ARG A 4 -10.06 5.48 -17.86
CA ARG A 4 -9.65 5.25 -16.47
C ARG A 4 -8.35 4.44 -16.52
N LYS A 5 -7.26 5.06 -16.03
CA LYS A 5 -5.97 4.38 -15.87
C LYS A 5 -6.16 3.12 -15.04
N ASP A 6 -5.45 2.04 -15.36
CA ASP A 6 -5.36 0.90 -14.44
C ASP A 6 -4.70 1.32 -13.12
N ASN A 7 -4.86 0.51 -12.07
CA ASN A 7 -4.39 0.85 -10.73
C ASN A 7 -2.87 1.08 -10.69
N VAL A 8 -2.09 0.37 -11.50
CA VAL A 8 -0.63 0.54 -11.55
C VAL A 8 -0.26 1.88 -12.18
N ALA A 9 -0.85 2.19 -13.33
CA ALA A 9 -0.66 3.45 -14.03
C ALA A 9 -1.11 4.64 -13.18
N PHE A 10 -2.20 4.50 -12.42
CA PHE A 10 -2.68 5.53 -11.50
C PHE A 10 -1.73 5.75 -10.32
N VAL A 11 -1.32 4.68 -9.62
CA VAL A 11 -0.42 4.79 -8.46
C VAL A 11 0.96 5.33 -8.89
N LYS A 12 1.46 4.93 -10.06
CA LYS A 12 2.69 5.48 -10.63
C LYS A 12 2.57 6.99 -10.85
N ASP A 13 1.49 7.43 -11.48
CA ASP A 13 1.23 8.85 -11.74
C ASP A 13 1.17 9.69 -10.46
N LEU A 14 0.51 9.17 -9.42
CA LEU A 14 0.43 9.78 -8.09
C LEU A 14 1.83 10.02 -7.49
N MET A 15 2.75 9.07 -7.67
CA MET A 15 4.11 9.14 -7.13
C MET A 15 5.07 9.97 -8.01
N THR A 16 4.83 10.06 -9.32
CA THR A 16 5.77 10.69 -10.27
C THR A 16 5.40 12.14 -10.61
N HIS A 17 4.12 12.51 -10.64
CA HIS A 17 3.66 13.81 -11.10
C HIS A 17 3.05 14.64 -9.96
N SER A 18 3.81 14.77 -8.86
CA SER A 18 3.42 15.61 -7.73
C SER A 18 4.10 16.97 -7.77
N ARG A 19 3.37 18.03 -7.39
CA ARG A 19 3.91 19.37 -7.14
C ARG A 19 4.97 19.41 -6.03
N TYR A 20 5.00 18.38 -5.19
CA TYR A 20 5.93 18.23 -4.07
C TYR A 20 7.06 17.22 -4.36
N GLY A 21 7.11 16.68 -5.60
CA GLY A 21 8.18 15.80 -6.05
C GLY A 21 8.45 14.62 -5.11
N ALA A 22 9.72 14.46 -4.70
CA ALA A 22 10.17 13.35 -3.86
C ALA A 22 9.44 13.25 -2.49
N LEU A 23 8.92 14.36 -1.96
CA LEU A 23 8.17 14.33 -0.69
C LEU A 23 6.89 13.50 -0.80
N THR A 24 6.25 13.47 -1.97
CA THR A 24 5.08 12.60 -2.18
C THR A 24 5.46 11.13 -2.18
N GLN A 25 6.64 10.78 -2.71
CA GLN A 25 7.12 9.40 -2.70
C GLN A 25 7.43 8.95 -1.26
N LEU A 26 8.09 9.80 -0.48
CA LEU A 26 8.33 9.55 0.94
C LEU A 26 7.03 9.39 1.72
N PHE A 27 6.05 10.25 1.46
CA PHE A 27 4.73 10.15 2.10
C PHE A 27 4.04 8.82 1.78
N VAL A 28 4.08 8.38 0.52
CA VAL A 28 3.49 7.08 0.12
C VAL A 28 4.21 5.92 0.81
N ILE A 29 5.54 5.95 0.92
CA ILE A 29 6.30 4.92 1.63
C ILE A 29 5.93 4.90 3.12
N ASP A 30 5.84 6.07 3.78
CA ASP A 30 5.42 6.19 5.18
C ASP A 30 3.99 5.67 5.41
N ALA A 31 3.06 6.03 4.53
CA ALA A 31 1.68 5.56 4.59
C ALA A 31 1.58 4.04 4.42
N LEU A 32 2.30 3.48 3.44
CA LEU A 32 2.35 2.04 3.22
C LEU A 32 2.98 1.31 4.41
N SER A 33 4.08 1.84 4.97
CA SER A 33 4.74 1.26 6.15
C SER A 33 3.78 1.17 7.34
N LYS A 34 3.15 2.30 7.70
CA LYS A 34 2.22 2.37 8.84
C LYS A 34 0.98 1.50 8.62
N TRP A 35 0.46 1.47 7.40
CA TRP A 35 -0.71 0.65 7.10
C TRP A 35 -0.38 -0.83 7.10
N ALA A 36 0.74 -1.22 6.50
CA ALA A 36 1.23 -2.59 6.50
C ALA A 36 1.47 -3.09 7.93
N ASP A 37 2.12 -2.28 8.78
CA ASP A 37 2.35 -2.60 10.19
C ASP A 37 1.05 -2.79 10.98
N LYS A 38 0.09 -1.90 10.75
CA LYS A 38 -1.24 -2.01 11.36
C LYS A 38 -1.94 -3.30 10.95
N ILE A 39 -2.01 -3.59 9.65
CA ILE A 39 -2.78 -4.73 9.11
C ILE A 39 -2.04 -6.06 9.27
N SER A 40 -0.71 -6.09 9.30
CA SER A 40 0.04 -7.35 9.50
C SER A 40 -0.22 -8.00 10.86
N SER A 41 -0.72 -7.19 11.81
CA SER A 41 -0.88 -7.54 13.24
C SER A 41 -2.33 -7.76 13.66
N VAL A 42 -3.30 -7.60 12.75
CA VAL A 42 -4.72 -7.85 13.07
C VAL A 42 -5.11 -9.30 12.84
N GLU A 43 -6.10 -9.77 13.60
CA GLU A 43 -6.77 -11.03 13.31
C GLU A 43 -7.45 -10.96 11.91
N PRO A 44 -7.22 -11.94 11.02
CA PRO A 44 -7.76 -11.92 9.66
C PRO A 44 -9.27 -11.64 9.57
N GLN A 45 -10.07 -12.19 10.50
CA GLN A 45 -11.52 -12.02 10.50
C GLN A 45 -11.94 -10.57 10.75
N ALA A 46 -11.09 -9.74 11.38
CA ALA A 46 -11.38 -8.33 11.63
C ALA A 46 -11.27 -7.46 10.38
N VAL A 47 -10.64 -7.95 9.31
CA VAL A 47 -10.45 -7.24 8.04
C VAL A 47 -11.02 -8.01 6.85
N ASP A 48 -11.81 -9.05 7.12
CA ASP A 48 -12.50 -9.81 6.09
C ASP A 48 -13.63 -8.99 5.46
N SER A 49 -13.76 -9.10 4.14
CA SER A 49 -14.76 -8.34 3.39
C SER A 49 -15.30 -9.15 2.20
N PRO A 50 -16.49 -8.81 1.67
CA PRO A 50 -17.05 -9.52 0.52
C PRO A 50 -16.15 -9.56 -0.73
N MET A 51 -15.17 -8.66 -0.85
CA MET A 51 -14.28 -8.57 -2.01
C MET A 51 -12.86 -9.06 -1.75
N ILE A 52 -12.43 -9.13 -0.49
CA ILE A 52 -11.06 -9.44 -0.10
C ILE A 52 -11.10 -10.32 1.13
N SER A 53 -10.50 -11.51 1.03
CA SER A 53 -10.27 -12.40 2.16
C SER A 53 -9.35 -11.72 3.18
N GLY A 54 -9.75 -11.73 4.44
CA GLY A 54 -8.95 -11.19 5.52
C GLY A 54 -7.56 -11.82 5.63
N GLU A 55 -7.43 -13.12 5.40
CA GLU A 55 -6.14 -13.82 5.40
C GLU A 55 -5.23 -13.33 4.28
N ALA A 56 -5.77 -13.19 3.07
CA ALA A 56 -5.04 -12.64 1.94
C ALA A 56 -4.62 -11.19 2.22
N TRP A 57 -5.49 -10.40 2.85
CA TRP A 57 -5.19 -9.00 3.16
C TRP A 57 -4.09 -8.84 4.21
N VAL A 58 -4.12 -9.63 5.28
CA VAL A 58 -3.04 -9.68 6.29
C VAL A 58 -1.74 -10.20 5.65
N GLY A 59 -1.82 -11.20 4.77
CA GLY A 59 -0.67 -11.72 4.04
C GLY A 59 0.01 -10.66 3.16
N VAL A 60 -0.78 -9.89 2.40
CA VAL A 60 -0.28 -8.76 1.60
C VAL A 60 0.38 -7.70 2.48
N ALA A 61 -0.21 -7.39 3.65
CA ALA A 61 0.36 -6.44 4.58
C ALA A 61 1.74 -6.89 5.10
N LYS A 62 1.89 -8.17 5.46
CA LYS A 62 3.18 -8.76 5.87
C LYS A 62 4.23 -8.65 4.76
N GLU A 63 3.87 -9.02 3.53
CA GLU A 63 4.79 -8.94 2.39
C GLU A 63 5.25 -7.49 2.11
N ILE A 64 4.33 -6.52 2.17
CA ILE A 64 4.66 -5.11 1.98
C ILE A 64 5.56 -4.60 3.12
N LYS A 65 5.25 -4.98 4.37
CA LYS A 65 6.07 -4.61 5.53
C LYS A 65 7.50 -5.11 5.37
N ASP A 66 7.69 -6.39 5.05
CA ASP A 66 9.01 -6.99 4.85
C ASP A 66 9.81 -6.28 3.75
N LYS A 67 9.15 -5.93 2.64
CA LYS A 67 9.77 -5.18 1.53
C LYS A 67 10.18 -3.76 1.92
N ILE A 68 9.41 -3.09 2.76
CA ILE A 68 9.73 -1.73 3.23
C ILE A 68 10.86 -1.79 4.26
N ASP A 69 10.75 -2.67 5.25
CA ASP A 69 11.72 -2.81 6.32
C ASP A 69 13.09 -3.21 5.76
N GLY A 70 13.14 -4.13 4.79
CA GLY A 70 14.37 -4.52 4.10
C GLY A 70 14.96 -3.44 3.16
N ARG A 71 14.21 -2.37 2.85
CA ARG A 71 14.73 -1.22 2.09
C ARG A 71 15.26 -0.11 3.01
N LEU A 72 14.76 -0.05 4.25
CA LEU A 72 15.10 0.98 5.24
C LEU A 72 16.20 0.54 6.22
N SER A 73 16.51 -0.76 6.28
CA SER A 73 17.66 -1.35 6.97
C SER A 73 18.97 -1.04 6.25
#